data_AF-A0A1V4UKB0-F1
#
_entry.id   AF-A0A1V4UKB0-F1
#
_cell.length_a   1.000
_cell.length_b   1.000
_cell.length_c   1.000
_cell.angle_alpha   90.00
_cell.angle_beta   90.00
_cell.angle_gamma   90.00
#
_symmetry.space_group_name_H-M   'P 1'
#
loop_
_entity.id
_entity.type
_entity.pdbx_description
1 polymer ?
#
loop_
_entity_poly.entity_id
_entity_poly.type
_entity_poly.pdbx_seq_one_letter_code
_entity_poly.pdbx_strand_id
1 'polypeptide(L)'
;MLTIVSNRRTQQEFSKYEITPIKNTTAALKIAIVAMFFSVHYSFVVQELINRRKLRKFMNIDEVPSAEAVYKCLSKFDDSKFMSLISGILNSHCKWRRKHGVNTFLVDATAITIDLNWFKKTYSKAKLEKREYKWGYSPTHGHYI
;
A
#
# COMPACT_ATOMS: atom_id res chain seq x y z
N MET A 1 0.89 -10.51 -6.61
CA MET A 1 1.02 -9.05 -6.35
C MET A 1 2.28 -8.71 -5.55
N LEU A 2 2.48 -9.24 -4.33
CA LEU A 2 3.65 -8.90 -3.48
C LEU A 2 5.02 -9.24 -4.10
N THR A 3 5.08 -10.28 -4.94
CA THR A 3 6.30 -10.68 -5.67
C THR A 3 6.74 -9.66 -6.72
N ILE A 4 5.78 -8.92 -7.30
CA ILE A 4 6.03 -7.86 -8.30
C ILE A 4 6.81 -6.72 -7.66
N VAL A 5 6.45 -6.35 -6.43
CA VAL A 5 7.11 -5.28 -5.66
C VAL A 5 8.58 -5.57 -5.39
N SER A 6 8.92 -6.85 -5.19
CA SER A 6 10.30 -7.30 -5.00
C SER A 6 11.07 -7.59 -6.30
N ASN A 7 10.47 -7.41 -7.48
CA ASN A 7 11.15 -7.68 -8.74
C ASN A 7 12.24 -6.63 -9.01
N ARG A 8 13.37 -7.06 -9.58
CA ARG A 8 14.47 -6.20 -10.02
C ARG A 8 14.01 -5.01 -10.86
N ARG A 9 13.06 -5.20 -11.78
CA ARG A 9 12.53 -4.08 -12.60
C ARG A 9 11.82 -3.03 -11.76
N THR A 10 11.03 -3.46 -10.78
CA THR A 10 10.36 -2.55 -9.84
C THR A 10 11.35 -1.83 -8.94
N GLN A 11 12.43 -2.51 -8.52
CA GLN A 11 13.52 -1.87 -7.78
C GLN A 11 14.25 -0.81 -8.60
N GLN A 12 14.40 -1.02 -9.93
CA GLN A 12 14.94 0.00 -10.83
C GLN A 12 14.01 1.22 -10.93
N GLU A 13 12.69 1.01 -10.96
CA GLU A 13 11.74 2.13 -10.90
C GLU A 13 11.85 2.89 -9.57
N PHE A 14 12.02 2.20 -8.42
CA PHE A 14 12.27 2.87 -7.14
C PHE A 14 13.52 3.77 -7.20
N SER A 15 14.61 3.30 -7.80
CA SER A 15 15.83 4.09 -7.96
C SER A 15 15.64 5.32 -8.85
N LYS A 16 14.86 5.20 -9.94
CA LYS A 16 14.60 6.32 -10.87
C LYS A 16 13.87 7.48 -10.21
N TYR A 17 13.00 7.17 -9.25
CA TYR A 17 12.25 8.18 -8.49
C TYR A 17 12.94 8.55 -7.17
N GLU A 18 14.24 8.26 -7.03
CA GLU A 18 15.08 8.59 -5.86
C GLU A 18 14.59 7.99 -4.53
N ILE A 19 13.81 6.91 -4.60
CA ILE A 19 13.24 6.29 -3.41
C ILE A 19 14.28 5.37 -2.77
N THR A 20 14.95 5.91 -1.76
CA THR A 20 15.99 5.22 -1.00
C THR A 20 15.65 5.16 0.50
N PRO A 21 16.02 4.08 1.20
CA PRO A 21 16.67 2.84 0.73
C PRO A 21 15.67 1.79 0.20
N ILE A 22 16.03 1.15 -0.92
CA ILE A 22 15.16 0.23 -1.69
C ILE A 22 14.58 -0.92 -0.86
N LYS A 23 15.37 -1.54 0.02
CA LYS A 23 14.91 -2.65 0.87
C LYS A 23 13.78 -2.21 1.81
N ASN A 24 13.96 -1.07 2.48
CA ASN A 24 12.98 -0.54 3.42
C ASN A 24 11.71 -0.10 2.68
N THR A 25 11.86 0.53 1.52
CA THR A 25 10.73 0.90 0.66
C THR A 25 9.94 -0.31 0.18
N THR A 26 10.64 -1.36 -0.23
CA THR A 26 10.01 -2.61 -0.68
C THR A 26 9.19 -3.22 0.45
N ALA A 27 9.73 -3.26 1.68
CA ALA A 27 9.01 -3.75 2.85
C ALA A 27 7.80 -2.86 3.20
N ALA A 28 7.98 -1.53 3.23
CA ALA A 28 6.92 -0.57 3.53
C ALA A 28 5.77 -0.64 2.52
N LEU A 29 6.07 -0.77 1.22
CA LEU A 29 5.05 -0.88 0.17
C LEU A 29 4.28 -2.21 0.27
N LYS A 30 4.98 -3.32 0.56
CA LYS A 30 4.33 -4.62 0.81
C LYS A 30 3.39 -4.54 2.02
N ILE A 31 3.82 -3.88 3.10
CA ILE A 31 2.98 -3.66 4.29
C ILE A 31 1.76 -2.81 3.95
N ALA A 32 1.94 -1.72 3.18
CA ALA A 32 0.84 -0.87 2.74
C ALA A 32 -0.20 -1.62 1.90
N ILE A 33 0.25 -2.46 0.94
CA ILE A 33 -0.64 -3.28 0.10
C ILE A 33 -1.45 -4.27 0.95
N VAL A 34 -0.80 -4.95 1.91
CA VAL A 34 -1.50 -5.89 2.80
C VAL A 34 -2.50 -5.16 3.69
N ALA A 35 -2.11 -4.02 4.25
CA ALA A 35 -2.98 -3.19 5.07
C ALA A 35 -4.21 -2.70 4.29
N MET A 36 -4.02 -2.24 3.05
CA MET A 36 -5.12 -1.85 2.15
C MET A 36 -6.02 -3.03 1.79
N PHE A 37 -5.44 -4.20 1.49
CA PHE A 37 -6.20 -5.39 1.11
C PHE A 37 -7.13 -5.88 2.23
N PHE A 38 -6.66 -5.81 3.48
CA PHE A 38 -7.45 -6.21 4.65
C PHE A 38 -8.15 -5.06 5.35
N SER A 39 -8.03 -3.82 4.86
CA SER A 39 -8.56 -2.61 5.49
C SER A 39 -8.15 -2.45 6.97
N VAL A 40 -6.86 -2.68 7.26
CA VAL A 40 -6.27 -2.59 8.62
C VAL A 40 -5.14 -1.56 8.67
N HIS A 41 -4.72 -1.17 9.88
CA HIS A 41 -3.60 -0.26 10.07
C HIS A 41 -2.24 -0.90 9.77
N TYR A 42 -1.26 -0.09 9.32
CA TYR A 42 0.12 -0.55 9.11
C TYR A 42 0.74 -1.12 10.39
N SER A 43 0.44 -0.51 11.55
CA SER A 43 0.88 -0.99 12.87
C SER A 43 0.42 -2.42 13.16
N PHE A 44 -0.82 -2.75 12.80
CA PHE A 44 -1.36 -4.11 12.96
C PHE A 44 -0.60 -5.11 12.09
N VAL A 45 -0.34 -4.78 10.82
CA VAL A 45 0.45 -5.63 9.91
C VAL A 45 1.88 -5.82 10.41
N VAL A 46 2.51 -4.76 10.92
CA VAL A 46 3.85 -4.84 11.53
C VAL A 46 3.85 -5.76 12.75
N GLN A 47 2.84 -5.64 13.62
CA GLN A 47 2.71 -6.52 14.79
C GLN A 47 2.53 -7.99 14.38
N GLU A 48 1.70 -8.26 13.38
CA GLU A 48 1.50 -9.60 12.83
C GLU A 48 2.78 -10.15 12.19
N LEU A 49 3.56 -9.30 11.52
CA LEU A 49 4.88 -9.67 11.00
C LEU A 49 5.86 -10.02 12.12
N ILE A 50 5.86 -9.31 13.25
CA ILE A 50 6.70 -9.63 14.41
C ILE A 50 6.29 -10.98 15.02
N ASN A 51 4.99 -11.21 15.17
CA ASN A 51 4.45 -12.39 15.83
C ASN A 51 4.53 -13.65 14.96
N ARG A 52 4.37 -13.54 13.64
CA ARG A 52 4.23 -14.70 12.73
C ARG A 52 5.39 -14.84 11.75
N ARG A 53 6.34 -15.72 12.07
CA ARG A 53 7.47 -16.06 11.17
C ARG A 53 7.01 -16.57 9.79
N LYS A 54 5.90 -17.31 9.71
CA LYS A 54 5.33 -17.78 8.43
C LYS A 54 4.95 -16.60 7.52
N LEU A 55 4.37 -15.54 8.10
CA LEU A 55 4.00 -14.33 7.36
C LEU A 55 5.23 -13.57 6.85
N ARG A 56 6.28 -13.45 7.68
CA ARG A 56 7.57 -12.86 7.26
C ARG A 56 8.17 -13.57 6.07
N LYS A 57 8.22 -14.91 6.13
CA LYS A 57 8.70 -15.75 5.02
C LYS A 57 7.85 -15.57 3.76
N PHE A 58 6.52 -15.57 3.91
CA PHE A 58 5.59 -15.36 2.79
C PHE A 58 5.80 -14.00 2.11
N MET A 59 5.99 -12.94 2.91
CA MET A 59 6.21 -11.59 2.39
C MET A 59 7.67 -11.35 1.94
N ASN A 60 8.58 -12.29 2.19
CA ASN A 60 10.02 -12.16 1.97
C ASN A 60 10.58 -10.88 2.63
N ILE A 61 10.34 -10.74 3.93
CA ILE A 61 10.82 -9.64 4.78
C ILE A 61 11.64 -10.26 5.91
N ASP A 62 12.96 -10.10 5.85
CA ASP A 62 13.88 -10.64 6.86
C ASP A 62 13.87 -9.75 8.12
N GLU A 63 14.07 -8.45 7.91
CA GLU A 63 14.02 -7.41 8.95
C GLU A 63 12.70 -6.66 8.88
N VAL A 64 11.89 -6.78 9.93
CA VAL A 64 10.60 -6.09 10.02
C VAL A 64 10.85 -4.63 10.40
N PRO A 65 10.45 -3.65 9.57
CA PRO A 65 10.57 -2.24 9.93
C PRO A 65 9.60 -1.87 11.06
N SER A 66 9.94 -0.87 11.87
CA SER A 66 9.00 -0.29 12.82
C SER A 66 7.82 0.38 12.09
N ALA A 67 6.66 0.46 12.76
CA ALA A 67 5.50 1.14 12.18
C ALA A 67 5.83 2.60 11.81
N GLU A 68 6.58 3.31 12.65
CA GLU A 68 7.05 4.67 12.38
C GLU A 68 7.92 4.76 11.12
N ALA A 69 8.83 3.81 10.92
CA ALA A 69 9.66 3.76 9.71
C ALA A 69 8.81 3.53 8.46
N VAL A 70 7.75 2.72 8.55
CA VAL A 70 6.78 2.53 7.46
C VAL A 70 6.05 3.84 7.16
N TYR A 71 5.48 4.51 8.17
CA TYR A 71 4.81 5.80 7.98
C TYR A 71 5.74 6.87 7.40
N LYS A 72 6.97 6.98 7.91
CA LYS A 72 7.99 7.92 7.42
C LYS A 72 8.45 7.60 6.00
N CYS A 73 8.45 6.33 5.60
CA CYS A 73 8.75 5.95 4.23
C CYS A 73 7.61 6.34 3.30
N LEU A 74 6.37 6.06 3.69
CA LEU A 74 5.19 6.37 2.90
C LEU A 74 4.96 7.89 2.78
N SER A 75 5.33 8.68 3.79
CA SER A 75 5.24 10.15 3.76
C SER A 75 6.12 10.83 2.72
N LYS A 76 7.08 10.11 2.14
CA LYS A 76 7.95 10.64 1.07
C LYS A 76 7.29 10.58 -0.31
N PHE A 77 6.20 9.83 -0.43
CA PHE A 77 5.45 9.72 -1.67
C PHE A 77 4.43 10.85 -1.72
N ASP A 78 4.62 11.77 -2.66
CA ASP A 78 3.55 12.66 -3.10
C ASP A 78 2.62 11.89 -4.05
N ASP A 79 1.36 12.30 -4.17
CA ASP A 79 0.38 11.64 -5.06
C ASP A 79 0.91 11.48 -6.49
N SER A 80 1.56 12.52 -7.03
CA SER A 80 2.15 12.50 -8.37
C SER A 80 3.30 11.49 -8.49
N LYS A 81 4.16 11.38 -7.47
CA LYS A 81 5.26 10.41 -7.44
C LYS A 81 4.74 9.00 -7.29
N PHE A 82 3.71 8.81 -6.47
CA PHE A 82 3.05 7.52 -6.30
C PHE A 82 2.43 7.04 -7.62
N MET A 83 1.63 7.89 -8.27
CA MET A 83 1.04 7.58 -9.58
C MET A 83 2.10 7.29 -10.64
N SER A 84 3.17 8.08 -10.67
CA SER A 84 4.29 7.86 -11.59
C SER A 84 4.98 6.52 -11.34
N LEU A 85 5.25 6.19 -10.08
CA LEU A 85 5.85 4.92 -9.69
C LEU A 85 4.97 3.73 -10.08
N ILE A 86 3.68 3.78 -9.73
CA ILE A 86 2.73 2.71 -10.06
C ILE A 86 2.65 2.53 -11.58
N SER A 87 2.59 3.64 -12.34
CA SER A 87 2.60 3.60 -13.80
C SER A 87 3.90 2.99 -14.35
N GLY A 88 5.05 3.36 -13.80
CA GLY A 88 6.35 2.77 -14.16
C GLY A 88 6.41 1.27 -13.89
N ILE A 89 5.93 0.84 -12.71
CA ILE A 89 5.82 -0.58 -12.36
C ILE A 89 4.91 -1.31 -13.35
N LEU A 90 3.69 -0.80 -13.58
CA LEU A 90 2.74 -1.39 -14.52
C LEU A 90 3.35 -1.47 -15.92
N ASN A 91 3.92 -0.40 -16.45
CA ASN A 91 4.54 -0.41 -17.78
C ASN A 91 5.74 -1.37 -17.88
N SER A 92 6.46 -1.60 -16.77
CA SER A 92 7.61 -2.51 -16.74
C SER A 92 7.22 -4.01 -16.74
N HIS A 93 6.03 -4.33 -16.20
CA HIS A 93 5.51 -5.69 -16.03
C HIS A 93 4.45 -6.04 -17.06
N CYS A 94 3.51 -5.13 -17.29
CA CYS A 94 2.57 -5.12 -18.41
C CYS A 94 3.31 -4.67 -19.67
N LYS A 95 4.37 -5.39 -20.05
CA LYS A 95 4.90 -5.35 -21.42
C LYS A 95 3.87 -6.04 -22.30
N TRP A 96 2.78 -5.33 -22.57
CA TRP A 96 1.80 -5.71 -23.56
C TRP A 96 2.62 -6.04 -24.80
N ARG A 97 2.65 -7.33 -25.17
CA ARG A 97 3.35 -7.74 -26.37
C ARG A 97 2.74 -6.86 -27.46
N ARG A 98 3.56 -6.02 -28.11
CA ARG A 98 3.19 -5.26 -29.31
C ARG A 98 2.91 -6.24 -30.44
N LYS A 99 1.92 -7.12 -30.25
CA LYS A 99 1.33 -7.91 -31.33
C LYS A 99 0.42 -6.92 -32.03
N HIS A 100 0.79 -6.58 -33.26
CA HIS A 100 -0.03 -5.81 -34.19
C HIS A 100 -1.51 -6.20 -34.05
N GLY A 101 -2.30 -5.27 -33.52
CA GLY A 101 -3.72 -5.48 -33.21
C GLY A 101 -4.21 -4.35 -32.32
N VAL A 102 -5.39 -3.82 -32.62
CA VAL A 102 -6.01 -2.72 -31.88
C VAL A 102 -6.11 -3.10 -30.40
N ASN A 103 -5.38 -2.39 -29.54
CA ASN A 103 -5.44 -2.59 -28.10
C ASN A 103 -6.72 -1.92 -27.58
N THR A 104 -7.78 -2.70 -27.39
CA THR A 104 -9.02 -2.21 -26.79
C THR A 104 -8.79 -1.98 -25.30
N PHE A 105 -8.72 -0.71 -24.88
CA PHE A 105 -8.73 -0.33 -23.48
C PHE A 105 -10.19 -0.24 -23.02
N LEU A 106 -10.60 -1.15 -22.14
CA LEU A 106 -11.88 -1.01 -21.45
C LEU A 106 -11.67 -0.01 -20.29
N VAL A 107 -12.02 1.25 -20.54
CA VAL A 107 -12.01 2.28 -19.51
C VAL A 107 -13.40 2.31 -18.88
N ASP A 108 -13.57 1.53 -17.82
CA ASP A 108 -14.74 1.64 -16.96
C ASP A 108 -14.52 2.81 -16.00
N ALA A 109 -15.34 3.86 -16.12
CA ALA A 109 -15.32 5.02 -15.24
C ALA A 109 -16.18 4.75 -13.99
N THR A 110 -16.00 3.60 -13.36
CA THR A 110 -16.46 3.44 -11.98
C THR A 110 -15.53 4.29 -11.11
N ALA A 111 -16.11 5.29 -10.41
CA ALA A 111 -15.36 6.09 -9.47
C ALA A 111 -14.88 5.20 -8.32
N ILE A 112 -13.68 4.65 -8.45
CA ILE A 112 -12.99 4.04 -7.32
C ILE A 112 -12.53 5.21 -6.46
N THR A 113 -13.27 5.50 -5.39
CA THR A 113 -12.88 6.48 -4.37
C THR A 113 -11.69 5.91 -3.59
N ILE A 114 -10.49 6.04 -4.17
CA ILE A 114 -9.24 5.71 -3.48
C ILE A 114 -8.88 6.90 -2.60
N ASP A 115 -9.09 6.72 -1.31
CA ASP A 115 -8.67 7.67 -0.31
C ASP A 115 -7.15 7.57 -0.11
N LEU A 116 -6.41 8.38 -0.88
CA LEU A 116 -4.94 8.44 -0.83
C LEU A 116 -4.39 9.14 0.42
N ASN A 117 -5.26 9.62 1.32
CA ASN A 117 -4.80 10.27 2.54
C ASN A 117 -4.29 9.23 3.55
N TRP A 118 -3.02 8.85 3.40
CA TRP A 118 -2.31 7.91 4.28
C TRP A 118 -2.23 8.38 5.75
N PHE A 119 -2.44 9.66 6.02
CA PHE A 119 -2.34 10.30 7.33
C PHE A 119 -3.69 10.67 7.93
N LYS A 120 -4.79 10.08 7.47
CA LYS A 120 -6.10 10.35 8.07
C LYS A 120 -6.08 10.10 9.56
N LYS A 121 -6.55 11.11 10.31
CA LYS A 121 -6.81 10.99 11.73
C LYS A 121 -7.93 9.99 11.89
N THR A 122 -7.59 8.81 12.41
CA THR A 122 -8.56 7.77 12.71
C THR A 122 -9.03 7.92 14.16
N TYR A 123 -10.30 7.64 14.41
CA TYR A 123 -10.94 7.79 15.71
C TYR A 123 -11.25 6.41 16.28
N SER A 124 -10.90 6.18 17.56
CA SER A 124 -11.30 4.96 18.26
C SER A 124 -12.79 4.97 18.56
N LYS A 125 -13.41 3.79 18.67
CA LYS A 125 -14.82 3.63 19.04
C LYS A 125 -15.18 4.39 20.32
N ALA A 126 -14.35 4.27 21.35
CA ALA A 126 -14.51 4.97 22.62
C ALA A 126 -14.48 6.51 22.50
N LYS A 127 -13.79 7.05 21.48
CA LYS A 127 -13.73 8.49 21.21
C LYS A 127 -14.97 8.97 20.43
N LEU A 128 -15.62 8.09 19.69
CA LEU A 128 -16.82 8.37 18.91
C LEU A 128 -18.10 8.24 19.73
N GLU A 129 -18.12 7.33 20.72
CA GLU A 129 -19.25 7.19 21.67
C GLU A 129 -19.54 8.48 22.44
N LYS A 130 -18.53 9.33 22.66
CA LYS A 130 -18.68 10.63 23.33
C LYS A 130 -19.19 11.76 22.42
N ARG A 131 -19.44 11.50 21.14
CA ARG A 131 -19.86 12.51 20.15
C ARG A 131 -21.23 12.16 19.59
N GLU A 132 -22.05 13.17 19.33
CA GLU A 132 -23.39 13.01 18.75
C GLU A 132 -23.31 12.75 17.23
N TYR A 133 -22.91 11.55 16.83
CA TYR A 133 -22.96 11.11 15.44
C TYR A 133 -24.17 10.20 15.19
N LYS A 134 -24.71 10.23 13.97
CA LYS A 134 -25.71 9.25 13.53
C LYS A 134 -25.05 7.88 13.39
N TRP A 135 -25.66 6.87 14.00
CA TRP A 135 -25.16 5.50 13.99
C TRP A 135 -25.28 4.88 12.59
N GLY A 136 -24.18 4.31 12.10
CA GLY A 136 -24.14 3.53 10.87
C GLY A 136 -23.42 2.20 11.12
N TYR A 137 -23.95 1.11 10.58
CA TYR A 137 -23.31 -0.21 10.71
C TYR A 137 -22.14 -0.31 9.74
N SER A 138 -20.95 -0.66 10.27
CA SER A 138 -19.79 -1.02 9.46
C SER A 138 -19.22 -2.36 9.93
N PRO A 139 -18.91 -3.30 9.02
CA PRO A 139 -18.31 -4.59 9.37
C PRO A 139 -16.82 -4.48 9.73
N THR A 140 -16.20 -3.29 9.59
CA THR A 140 -14.79 -3.07 9.90
C THR A 140 -14.55 -3.08 11.42
N HIS A 141 -13.71 -4.01 11.86
CA HIS A 141 -13.23 -4.06 13.24
C HIS A 141 -12.01 -3.13 13.36
N GLY A 142 -12.19 -1.89 13.83
CA GLY A 142 -11.08 -0.95 13.97
C GLY A 142 -11.45 0.51 14.21
N HIS A 143 -10.49 1.40 13.93
CA HIS A 143 -10.68 2.85 14.02
C HIS A 143 -11.49 3.35 12.82
N TYR A 144 -12.41 4.29 13.09
CA TYR A 144 -13.30 4.87 12.09
C TYR A 144 -12.70 6.17 11.53
N ILE A 145 -13.08 6.51 10.30
CA ILE A 145 -12.76 7.77 9.63
C ILE A 145 -13.92 8.74 9.82
#